data_AF-A0A0V7ZG23-F1
#
_entry.id   AF-A0A0V7ZG23-F1
#
_cell.length_a   1.000
_cell.length_b   1.000
_cell.length_c   1.000
_cell.angle_alpha   90.00
_cell.angle_beta   90.00
_cell.angle_gamma   90.00
#
_symmetry.space_group_name_H-M   'P 1'
#
loop_
_entity.id
_entity.type
_entity.pdbx_description
1 polymer ?
#
loop_
_entity_poly.entity_id
_entity_poly.type
_entity_poly.pdbx_seq_one_letter_code
_entity_poly.pdbx_strand_id
1 'polypeptide(L)'
;MTNTTEEQSETTALQPIKSPTGKQQYRAIGLLMARYIPSAEEFQQGILMTQDRTLIDAVVKGQMFSLVKSKIDLDKEHIWVVYPKTPKEESSEIPLHVQITGIWEPQTLHPELEPTDLQYQVDDFSVQGEVVYQDFTTGKVIVKIRQSPRKKGEPPKFFKLKLQGYLPPKSLKSFWEFKVRRVGTDLLIQSGEHIAPISDPSKKPFNKKPFNKKKGSRPQGNKKINQKPNPKPKKPISK
;
A
#
# COMPACT_ATOMS: atom_id res chain seq x y z
N MET A 1 49.71 14.02 0.21
CA MET A 1 48.67 13.05 0.60
C MET A 1 47.52 13.83 1.20
N THR A 2 46.51 14.17 0.41
CA THR A 2 45.31 14.86 0.89
C THR A 2 44.13 14.33 0.09
N ASN A 3 43.13 13.85 0.83
CA ASN A 3 41.93 13.19 0.38
C ASN A 3 41.10 14.03 -0.60
N THR A 4 40.62 13.40 -1.66
CA THR A 4 39.50 13.90 -2.47
C THR A 4 38.55 12.74 -2.65
N THR A 5 37.47 12.72 -1.87
CA THR A 5 36.37 11.79 -2.04
C THR A 5 35.11 12.46 -1.52
N GLU A 6 34.14 12.58 -2.43
CA GLU A 6 32.70 12.74 -2.19
C GLU A 6 32.20 14.14 -1.81
N GLU A 7 32.17 15.05 -2.79
CA GLU A 7 31.00 15.92 -2.95
C GLU A 7 29.93 15.12 -3.70
N GLN A 8 29.00 14.52 -2.95
CA GLN A 8 27.75 14.02 -3.51
C GLN A 8 26.88 15.22 -3.85
N SER A 9 26.63 15.37 -5.14
CA SER A 9 25.77 16.37 -5.78
C SER A 9 24.36 16.37 -5.19
N GLU A 10 24.05 17.36 -4.37
CA GLU A 10 22.70 17.80 -4.03
C GLU A 10 22.03 18.49 -5.23
N THR A 11 21.82 17.76 -6.34
CA THR A 11 20.93 18.23 -7.40
C THR A 11 19.53 17.70 -7.07
N THR A 12 18.85 18.39 -6.14
CA THR A 12 17.45 18.09 -5.82
C THR A 12 16.60 18.48 -7.03
N ALA A 13 16.45 17.56 -7.99
CA ALA A 13 15.55 17.75 -9.13
C ALA A 13 14.17 18.10 -8.59
N LEU A 14 13.64 19.27 -8.96
CA LEU A 14 12.32 19.77 -8.60
C LEU A 14 11.25 18.88 -9.25
N GLN A 15 10.97 17.74 -8.63
CA GLN A 15 9.94 16.81 -9.08
C GLN A 15 8.65 17.00 -8.28
N PRO A 16 7.47 16.90 -8.92
CA PRO A 16 6.17 17.08 -8.28
C PRO A 16 5.95 16.09 -7.14
N ILE A 17 6.56 14.91 -7.25
CA ILE A 17 6.54 13.92 -6.20
C ILE A 17 7.96 13.42 -5.97
N LYS A 18 8.49 13.65 -4.77
CA LYS A 18 9.80 13.12 -4.37
C LYS A 18 9.85 11.61 -4.54
N SER A 19 11.00 11.05 -4.88
CA SER A 19 11.19 9.59 -4.85
C SER A 19 11.00 9.04 -3.41
N PRO A 20 10.56 7.78 -3.26
CA PRO A 20 10.50 7.13 -1.94
C PRO A 20 11.88 7.14 -1.27
N THR A 21 11.95 7.49 0.01
CA THR A 21 13.22 7.63 0.76
C THR A 21 13.64 6.38 1.52
N GLY A 22 12.81 5.34 1.59
CA GLY A 22 13.13 4.09 2.27
C GLY A 22 12.54 2.84 1.61
N LYS A 23 13.20 1.70 1.77
CA LYS A 23 12.82 0.43 1.11
C LYS A 23 11.37 0.00 1.37
N GLN A 24 10.82 0.23 2.57
CA GLN A 24 9.44 -0.14 2.93
C GLN A 24 8.60 1.06 3.40
N GLN A 25 8.68 2.17 2.66
CA GLN A 25 7.87 3.34 2.96
C GLN A 25 6.47 3.20 2.35
N TYR A 26 5.41 3.19 3.16
CA TYR A 26 4.06 3.17 2.61
C TYR A 26 3.75 4.47 1.86
N ARG A 27 3.19 4.34 0.65
CA ARG A 27 2.94 5.46 -0.26
C ARG A 27 1.77 5.16 -1.18
N ALA A 28 0.97 6.18 -1.46
CA ALA A 28 -0.02 6.17 -2.54
C ALA A 28 -0.26 7.62 -2.92
N ILE A 29 0.39 8.09 -3.97
CA ILE A 29 0.38 9.49 -4.42
C ILE A 29 0.44 9.53 -5.94
N GLY A 30 -0.28 10.46 -6.55
CA GLY A 30 -0.26 10.66 -8.00
C GLY A 30 -0.56 12.10 -8.39
N LEU A 31 -0.54 12.33 -9.70
CA LEU A 31 -0.83 13.62 -10.32
C LEU A 31 -2.06 13.50 -11.21
N LEU A 32 -2.94 14.50 -11.14
CA LEU A 32 -4.11 14.59 -12.02
C LEU A 32 -4.19 15.98 -12.62
N MET A 33 -4.26 16.07 -13.94
CA MET A 33 -4.66 17.29 -14.64
C MET A 33 -6.18 17.33 -14.67
N ALA A 34 -6.77 18.27 -13.95
CA ALA A 34 -8.22 18.36 -13.84
C ALA A 34 -8.68 19.75 -13.42
N ARG A 35 -9.94 20.04 -13.72
CA ARG A 35 -10.66 21.18 -13.13
C ARG A 35 -11.37 20.72 -11.85
N TYR A 36 -11.19 21.45 -10.75
CA TYR A 36 -11.90 21.17 -9.50
C TYR A 36 -13.24 21.90 -9.46
N ILE A 37 -14.32 21.15 -9.34
CA ILE A 37 -15.68 21.67 -9.25
C ILE A 37 -16.17 21.41 -7.82
N PRO A 38 -16.24 22.45 -6.96
CA PRO A 38 -16.72 22.29 -5.60
C PRO A 38 -18.20 21.88 -5.58
N SER A 39 -18.58 21.11 -4.56
CA SER A 39 -19.99 20.82 -4.28
C SER A 39 -20.72 22.09 -3.84
N ALA A 40 -22.05 22.09 -3.99
CA ALA A 40 -22.90 23.20 -3.56
C ALA A 40 -22.95 23.35 -2.03
N GLU A 41 -22.74 22.27 -1.28
CA GLU A 41 -22.88 22.24 0.18
C GLU A 41 -21.56 22.55 0.89
N GLU A 42 -20.46 21.92 0.44
CA GLU A 42 -19.15 22.07 1.06
C GLU A 42 -18.07 22.27 -0.01
N PHE A 43 -17.43 23.45 -0.02
CA PHE A 43 -16.34 23.73 -0.98
C PHE A 43 -15.17 22.73 -0.90
N GLN A 44 -14.95 22.12 0.28
CA GLN A 44 -13.89 21.12 0.48
C GLN A 44 -14.20 19.78 -0.18
N GLN A 45 -15.46 19.52 -0.51
CA GLN A 45 -15.91 18.34 -1.22
C GLN A 45 -16.31 18.74 -2.64
N GLY A 46 -16.08 17.86 -3.61
CA GLY A 46 -16.40 18.15 -5.00
C GLY A 46 -15.89 17.06 -5.92
N ILE A 47 -15.77 17.40 -7.19
CA ILE A 47 -15.28 16.49 -8.23
C ILE A 47 -14.08 17.10 -8.94
N LEU A 48 -13.12 16.25 -9.31
CA LEU A 48 -12.13 16.55 -10.32
C LEU A 48 -12.67 16.08 -11.67
N MET A 49 -12.86 17.02 -12.59
CA MET A 49 -13.16 16.73 -13.99
C MET A 49 -11.85 16.70 -14.77
N THR A 50 -11.44 15.49 -15.18
CA THR A 50 -10.19 15.25 -15.92
C THR A 50 -10.35 15.49 -17.42
N GLN A 51 -9.24 15.53 -18.16
CA GLN A 51 -9.21 15.79 -19.61
C GLN A 51 -9.98 14.75 -20.43
N ASP A 52 -9.97 13.49 -19.99
CA ASP A 52 -10.75 12.40 -20.59
C ASP A 52 -12.25 12.44 -20.21
N ARG A 53 -12.69 13.53 -19.55
CA ARG A 53 -14.04 13.78 -19.02
C ARG A 53 -14.46 12.81 -17.91
N THR A 54 -13.54 12.08 -17.32
CA THR A 54 -13.84 11.28 -16.12
C THR A 54 -14.05 12.21 -14.92
N LEU A 55 -15.13 11.96 -14.20
CA LEU A 55 -15.41 12.59 -12.91
C LEU A 55 -14.84 11.72 -11.79
N ILE A 56 -14.08 12.34 -10.90
CA ILE A 56 -13.44 11.66 -9.76
C ILE A 56 -13.82 12.41 -8.49
N ASP A 57 -14.39 11.71 -7.51
CA ASP A 57 -14.73 12.31 -6.22
C ASP A 57 -13.48 12.82 -5.52
N ALA A 58 -13.53 14.05 -5.03
CA ALA A 58 -12.39 14.75 -4.51
C ALA A 58 -12.69 15.46 -3.19
N VAL A 59 -11.72 15.38 -2.27
CA VAL A 59 -11.74 16.16 -1.02
C VAL A 59 -10.46 16.96 -0.87
N VAL A 60 -10.60 18.28 -0.73
CA VAL A 60 -9.50 19.21 -0.45
C VAL A 60 -9.11 19.12 1.02
N LYS A 61 -7.85 18.79 1.33
CA LYS A 61 -7.37 18.84 2.73
C LYS A 61 -7.30 20.27 3.24
N GLY A 62 -7.63 20.47 4.52
CA GLY A 62 -7.73 21.78 5.16
C GLY A 62 -6.51 22.71 5.00
N GLN A 63 -5.29 22.19 4.89
CA GLN A 63 -4.10 23.02 4.61
C GLN A 63 -4.13 23.66 3.22
N MET A 64 -4.76 23.01 2.24
CA MET A 64 -4.90 23.50 0.87
C MET A 64 -6.13 24.38 0.66
N PHE A 65 -7.10 24.33 1.57
CA PHE A 65 -8.39 24.99 1.40
C PHE A 65 -8.27 26.50 1.12
N SER A 66 -7.49 27.22 1.94
CA SER A 66 -7.31 28.66 1.76
C SER A 66 -6.65 28.98 0.42
N LEU A 67 -5.67 28.17 -0.02
CA LEU A 67 -5.01 28.35 -1.31
C LEU A 67 -5.99 28.16 -2.47
N VAL A 68 -6.68 27.01 -2.50
CA VAL A 68 -7.64 26.64 -3.55
C VAL A 68 -8.77 27.66 -3.65
N LYS A 69 -9.23 28.21 -2.52
CA LYS A 69 -10.33 29.18 -2.49
C LYS A 69 -9.93 30.59 -2.93
N SER A 70 -8.69 31.02 -2.66
CA SER A 70 -8.32 32.44 -2.78
C SER A 70 -7.29 32.76 -3.85
N LYS A 71 -6.50 31.78 -4.30
CA LYS A 71 -5.36 32.01 -5.20
C LYS A 71 -5.41 31.20 -6.49
N ILE A 72 -6.33 30.23 -6.59
CA ILE A 72 -6.42 29.33 -7.74
C ILE A 72 -7.68 29.67 -8.54
N ASP A 73 -7.51 29.77 -9.86
CA ASP A 73 -8.60 29.97 -10.81
C ASP A 73 -9.27 28.61 -11.11
N LEU A 74 -10.39 28.31 -10.45
CA LEU A 74 -11.07 27.02 -10.56
C LEU A 74 -11.74 26.80 -11.93
N ASP A 75 -11.80 27.80 -12.81
CA ASP A 75 -12.32 27.62 -14.16
C ASP A 75 -11.29 26.96 -15.10
N LYS A 76 -10.03 26.89 -14.68
CA LYS A 76 -8.92 26.27 -15.43
C LYS A 76 -8.58 24.87 -14.95
N GLU A 77 -7.93 24.12 -15.82
CA GLU A 77 -7.30 22.85 -15.45
C GLU A 77 -6.00 23.12 -14.70
N HIS A 78 -5.77 22.33 -13.65
CA HIS A 78 -4.58 22.38 -12.81
C HIS A 78 -4.02 20.99 -12.60
N ILE A 79 -2.71 20.89 -12.33
CA ILE A 79 -2.11 19.63 -11.92
C ILE A 79 -2.22 19.52 -10.41
N TRP A 80 -3.05 18.59 -9.96
CA TRP A 80 -3.29 18.30 -8.56
C TRP A 80 -2.37 17.19 -8.07
N VAL A 81 -1.74 17.41 -6.92
CA VAL A 81 -1.11 16.32 -6.16
C VAL A 81 -2.18 15.67 -5.30
N VAL A 82 -2.39 14.37 -5.50
CA VAL A 82 -3.51 13.64 -4.89
C VAL A 82 -3.09 12.34 -4.22
N TYR A 83 -3.86 11.95 -3.21
CA TYR A 83 -3.82 10.60 -2.65
C TYR A 83 -5.07 9.82 -3.08
N PRO A 84 -4.93 8.70 -3.82
CA PRO A 84 -6.06 7.87 -4.18
C PRO A 84 -6.60 7.14 -2.95
N LYS A 85 -7.91 6.94 -2.93
CA LYS A 85 -8.63 6.20 -1.91
C LYS A 85 -9.66 5.32 -2.58
N THR A 86 -9.91 4.18 -1.95
CA THR A 86 -11.12 3.40 -2.25
C THR A 86 -12.30 4.08 -1.55
N PRO A 87 -13.48 4.16 -2.19
CA PRO A 87 -14.70 4.64 -1.57
C PRO A 87 -14.95 3.91 -0.24
N LYS A 88 -15.55 4.61 0.73
CA LYS A 88 -15.92 3.99 2.02
C LYS A 88 -17.10 3.03 1.86
N GLU A 89 -17.95 3.29 0.86
CA GLU A 89 -19.16 2.53 0.58
C GLU A 89 -19.02 1.88 -0.80
N GLU A 90 -19.26 0.57 -0.85
CA GLU A 90 -19.18 -0.19 -2.10
C GLU A 90 -20.27 0.21 -3.11
N SER A 91 -21.29 0.95 -2.65
CA SER A 91 -22.37 1.56 -3.43
C SER A 91 -22.06 2.97 -3.96
N SER A 92 -20.86 3.52 -3.72
CA SER A 92 -20.52 4.83 -4.26
C SER A 92 -20.57 4.81 -5.79
N GLU A 93 -21.25 5.80 -6.37
CA GLU A 93 -21.46 5.91 -7.81
C GLU A 93 -20.14 6.11 -8.59
N ILE A 94 -19.11 6.67 -7.93
CA ILE A 94 -17.81 6.95 -8.52
C ILE A 94 -16.73 6.04 -7.89
N PRO A 95 -16.17 5.06 -8.63
CA PRO A 95 -15.24 4.08 -8.07
C PRO A 95 -13.92 4.62 -7.52
N LEU A 96 -13.45 5.76 -8.04
CA LEU A 96 -12.18 6.37 -7.62
C LEU A 96 -12.46 7.63 -6.81
N HIS A 97 -11.89 7.68 -5.60
CA HIS A 97 -11.89 8.88 -4.78
C HIS A 97 -10.47 9.36 -4.59
N VAL A 98 -10.29 10.67 -4.50
CA VAL A 98 -8.98 11.26 -4.26
C VAL A 98 -9.04 12.31 -3.17
N GLN A 99 -7.90 12.50 -2.53
CA GLN A 99 -7.70 13.58 -1.57
C GLN A 99 -6.63 14.53 -2.10
N ILE A 100 -7.01 15.76 -2.36
CA ILE A 100 -6.10 16.81 -2.84
C ILE A 100 -5.20 17.25 -1.69
N THR A 101 -3.89 17.18 -1.90
CA THR A 101 -2.86 17.48 -0.90
C THR A 101 -1.88 18.55 -1.36
N GLY A 102 -1.89 18.91 -2.63
CA GLY A 102 -1.03 19.93 -3.21
C GLY A 102 -1.53 20.34 -4.58
N ILE A 103 -0.96 21.42 -5.09
CA ILE A 103 -1.10 21.87 -6.48
C ILE A 103 0.30 21.99 -7.05
N TRP A 104 0.48 21.58 -8.29
CA TRP A 104 1.72 21.70 -9.03
C TRP A 104 1.48 22.58 -10.26
N GLU A 105 1.71 23.88 -10.14
CA GLU A 105 1.65 24.81 -11.27
C GLU A 105 3.08 25.14 -11.72
N PRO A 106 3.69 24.37 -12.63
CA PRO A 106 5.06 24.63 -13.05
C PRO A 106 5.20 26.01 -13.68
N GLN A 107 4.21 26.47 -14.45
CA GLN A 107 4.30 27.73 -15.20
C GLN A 107 4.29 28.98 -14.30
N THR A 108 3.65 28.93 -13.13
CA THR A 108 3.54 30.06 -12.18
C THR A 108 4.47 29.91 -10.97
N LEU A 109 4.75 28.67 -10.53
CA LEU A 109 5.58 28.39 -9.36
C LEU A 109 7.02 28.01 -9.72
N HIS A 110 7.27 27.50 -10.93
CA HIS A 110 8.57 26.96 -11.36
C HIS A 110 8.84 27.18 -12.87
N PRO A 111 8.99 28.44 -13.32
CA PRO A 111 9.09 28.80 -14.74
C PRO A 111 10.29 28.19 -15.49
N GLU A 112 11.23 27.58 -14.77
CA GLU A 112 12.40 26.85 -15.31
C GLU A 112 12.05 25.42 -15.81
N LEU A 113 10.87 24.89 -15.47
CA LEU A 113 10.46 23.54 -15.89
C LEU A 113 9.75 23.60 -17.25
N GLU A 114 10.30 22.89 -18.24
CA GLU A 114 9.66 22.72 -19.55
C GLU A 114 8.29 22.01 -19.37
N PRO A 115 7.19 22.57 -19.92
CA PRO A 115 5.83 22.05 -19.73
C PRO A 115 5.66 20.57 -20.11
N THR A 116 6.47 20.09 -21.05
CA THR A 116 6.36 18.77 -21.67
C THR A 116 6.69 17.64 -20.67
N ASP A 117 7.67 17.82 -19.78
CA ASP A 117 8.13 16.76 -18.87
C ASP A 117 7.08 16.31 -17.84
N LEU A 118 6.20 17.24 -17.44
CA LEU A 118 5.16 17.00 -16.44
C LEU A 118 3.87 16.49 -17.04
N GLN A 119 3.57 16.90 -18.29
CA GLN A 119 2.40 16.40 -19.02
C GLN A 119 2.46 14.88 -19.20
N TYR A 120 3.66 14.30 -19.29
CA TYR A 120 3.86 12.85 -19.40
C TYR A 120 3.63 12.05 -18.11
N GLN A 121 3.55 12.72 -16.95
CA GLN A 121 3.34 12.08 -15.66
C GLN A 121 1.93 12.30 -15.09
N VAL A 122 1.11 13.08 -15.78
CA VAL A 122 -0.31 13.19 -15.45
C VAL A 122 -0.94 11.81 -15.54
N ASP A 123 -1.84 11.51 -14.60
CA ASP A 123 -2.50 10.21 -14.42
C ASP A 123 -1.58 9.09 -13.91
N ASP A 124 -0.31 9.35 -13.65
CA ASP A 124 0.59 8.39 -13.01
C ASP A 124 0.56 8.49 -11.48
N PHE A 125 0.62 7.33 -10.85
CA PHE A 125 0.57 7.10 -9.42
C PHE A 125 1.73 6.20 -8.99
N SER A 126 2.38 6.60 -7.90
CA SER A 126 3.37 5.81 -7.19
C SER A 126 2.72 5.19 -5.96
N VAL A 127 2.68 3.85 -5.93
CA VAL A 127 2.05 3.09 -4.86
C VAL A 127 3.06 2.12 -4.25
N GLN A 128 3.25 2.19 -2.94
CA GLN A 128 4.08 1.25 -2.19
C GLN A 128 3.30 0.70 -1.01
N GLY A 129 3.17 -0.62 -0.91
CA GLY A 129 2.40 -1.24 0.15
C GLY A 129 2.37 -2.75 0.12
N GLU A 130 1.51 -3.30 1.00
CA GLU A 130 1.37 -4.75 1.20
C GLU A 130 0.31 -5.32 0.26
N VAL A 131 0.66 -6.29 -0.59
CA VAL A 131 -0.33 -7.02 -1.39
C VAL A 131 -1.08 -7.99 -0.48
N VAL A 132 -2.37 -7.72 -0.26
CA VAL A 132 -3.23 -8.51 0.65
C VAL A 132 -4.22 -9.40 -0.09
N TYR A 133 -4.46 -9.13 -1.37
CA TYR A 133 -5.34 -9.93 -2.22
C TYR A 133 -4.92 -9.80 -3.68
N GLN A 134 -5.07 -10.88 -4.43
CA GLN A 134 -4.93 -10.91 -5.87
C GLN A 134 -5.91 -11.93 -6.45
N ASP A 135 -6.52 -11.59 -7.58
CA ASP A 135 -7.38 -12.45 -8.37
C ASP A 135 -6.75 -12.62 -9.76
N PHE A 136 -6.43 -13.87 -10.12
CA PHE A 136 -5.81 -14.21 -11.39
C PHE A 136 -6.80 -14.27 -12.56
N THR A 137 -8.11 -14.31 -12.30
CA THR A 137 -9.13 -14.30 -13.34
C THR A 137 -9.44 -12.86 -13.72
N THR A 138 -9.78 -12.03 -12.73
CA THR A 138 -10.20 -10.65 -12.98
C THR A 138 -9.03 -9.67 -13.07
N GLY A 139 -7.82 -10.04 -12.64
CA GLY A 139 -6.69 -9.11 -12.54
C GLY A 139 -6.86 -8.10 -11.41
N LYS A 140 -7.71 -8.37 -10.41
CA LYS A 140 -7.91 -7.47 -9.28
C LYS A 140 -6.80 -7.66 -8.25
N VAL A 141 -6.12 -6.59 -7.88
CA VAL A 141 -5.09 -6.58 -6.83
C VAL A 141 -5.49 -5.59 -5.73
N ILE A 142 -5.44 -6.01 -4.47
CA ILE A 142 -5.66 -5.09 -3.34
C ILE A 142 -4.35 -4.87 -2.58
N VAL A 143 -3.97 -3.61 -2.49
CA VAL A 143 -2.78 -3.16 -1.77
C VAL A 143 -3.19 -2.45 -0.49
N LYS A 144 -2.70 -2.92 0.65
CA LYS A 144 -2.89 -2.30 1.96
C LYS A 144 -1.80 -1.24 2.18
N ILE A 145 -2.23 0.00 2.39
CA ILE A 145 -1.37 1.15 2.66
C ILE A 145 -1.52 1.51 4.14
N ARG A 146 -0.42 1.48 4.91
CA ARG A 146 -0.43 1.86 6.33
C ARG A 146 -0.04 3.34 6.47
N GLN A 147 -0.75 4.02 7.35
CA GLN A 147 -0.43 5.38 7.80
C GLN A 147 0.19 5.30 9.18
N SER A 148 1.38 5.88 9.34
CA SER A 148 2.03 5.98 10.64
C SER A 148 1.13 6.74 11.63
N PRO A 149 1.13 6.35 12.92
CA PRO A 149 0.42 7.08 13.96
C PRO A 149 0.81 8.56 13.97
N ARG A 150 -0.17 9.45 14.08
CA ARG A 150 0.10 10.90 14.16
C ARG A 150 0.43 11.36 15.57
N LYS A 151 0.01 10.59 16.58
CA LYS A 151 0.25 10.84 18.00
C LYS A 151 0.78 9.58 18.67
N LYS A 152 1.60 9.77 19.72
CA LYS A 152 2.12 8.68 20.54
C LYS A 152 0.94 7.93 21.19
N GLY A 153 0.85 6.63 20.98
CA GLY A 153 -0.20 5.76 21.53
C GLY A 153 -1.42 5.54 20.63
N GLU A 154 -1.54 6.23 19.48
CA GLU A 154 -2.59 5.92 18.50
C GLU A 154 -2.20 4.67 17.68
N PRO A 155 -3.13 3.73 17.43
CA PRO A 155 -2.84 2.61 16.55
C PRO A 155 -2.62 3.09 15.10
N PRO A 156 -1.73 2.43 14.34
CA PRO A 156 -1.53 2.75 12.93
C PRO A 156 -2.83 2.51 12.15
N LYS A 157 -3.25 3.52 11.40
CA LYS A 157 -4.40 3.41 10.49
C LYS A 157 -3.94 2.78 9.18
N PHE A 158 -4.85 2.13 8.47
CA PHE A 158 -4.56 1.67 7.12
C PHE A 158 -5.79 1.84 6.25
N PHE A 159 -5.57 1.84 4.95
CA PHE A 159 -6.63 1.69 3.97
C PHE A 159 -6.19 0.67 2.92
N LYS A 160 -7.15 0.20 2.14
CA LYS A 160 -6.93 -0.71 1.02
C LYS A 160 -7.16 0.08 -0.27
N LEU A 161 -6.29 -0.10 -1.25
CA LEU A 161 -6.40 0.46 -2.58
C LEU A 161 -6.64 -0.68 -3.57
N LYS A 162 -7.66 -0.54 -4.42
CA LYS A 162 -7.93 -1.44 -5.54
C LYS A 162 -7.06 -1.02 -6.72
N LEU A 163 -6.28 -1.96 -7.26
CA LEU A 163 -5.53 -1.84 -8.49
C LEU A 163 -5.99 -2.93 -9.46
N GLN A 164 -5.74 -2.71 -10.75
CA GLN A 164 -6.08 -3.61 -11.84
C GLN A 164 -4.79 -4.01 -12.58
N GLY A 165 -4.55 -5.31 -12.73
CA GLY A 165 -3.36 -5.89 -13.33
C GLY A 165 -3.00 -7.24 -12.71
N TYR A 166 -2.03 -7.92 -13.29
CA TYR A 166 -1.63 -9.25 -12.84
C TYR A 166 -0.26 -9.21 -12.16
N LEU A 167 -0.14 -9.93 -11.04
CA LEU A 167 1.12 -10.13 -10.34
C LEU A 167 1.56 -11.59 -10.43
N PRO A 168 2.86 -11.87 -10.29
CA PRO A 168 3.35 -13.25 -10.22
C PRO A 168 2.66 -14.05 -9.09
N PRO A 169 2.62 -15.38 -9.20
CA PRO A 169 2.25 -16.23 -8.07
C PRO A 169 3.10 -15.93 -6.84
N LYS A 170 2.53 -16.10 -5.64
CA LYS A 170 3.19 -15.81 -4.35
C LYS A 170 3.48 -14.33 -4.05
N SER A 171 2.80 -13.40 -4.72
CA SER A 171 2.91 -11.95 -4.42
C SER A 171 2.22 -11.52 -3.12
N LEU A 172 1.30 -12.33 -2.59
CA LEU A 172 0.60 -12.07 -1.33
C LEU A 172 1.57 -11.95 -0.14
N LYS A 173 1.19 -11.14 0.87
CA LYS A 173 1.96 -10.91 2.11
C LYS A 173 3.38 -10.43 1.85
N SER A 174 3.58 -9.74 0.74
CA SER A 174 4.83 -9.08 0.41
C SER A 174 4.58 -7.59 0.23
N PHE A 175 5.64 -6.82 0.48
CA PHE A 175 5.71 -5.41 0.20
C PHE A 175 6.16 -5.22 -1.24
N TRP A 176 5.43 -4.38 -1.97
CA TRP A 176 5.64 -4.11 -3.38
C TRP A 176 5.67 -2.61 -3.64
N GLU A 177 6.43 -2.23 -4.65
CA GLU A 177 6.36 -0.95 -5.31
C GLU A 177 5.65 -1.11 -6.65
N PHE A 178 4.73 -0.20 -6.96
CA PHE A 178 3.99 -0.16 -8.21
C PHE A 178 4.10 1.22 -8.85
N LYS A 179 4.33 1.22 -10.16
CA LYS A 179 3.95 2.33 -11.04
C LYS A 179 2.57 2.02 -11.58
N VAL A 180 1.65 2.95 -11.39
CA VAL A 180 0.23 2.79 -11.68
C VAL A 180 -0.19 3.95 -12.56
N ARG A 181 -1.05 3.70 -13.55
CA ARG A 181 -1.65 4.73 -14.39
C ARG A 181 -3.16 4.68 -14.28
N ARG A 182 -3.81 5.84 -14.14
CA ARG A 182 -5.26 5.95 -14.17
C ARG A 182 -5.77 5.78 -15.61
N VAL A 183 -6.83 4.99 -15.78
CA VAL A 183 -7.63 4.93 -17.00
C VAL A 183 -9.09 4.98 -16.59
N GLY A 184 -9.80 6.06 -16.94
CA GLY A 184 -11.12 6.32 -16.38
C GLY A 184 -11.05 6.40 -14.85
N THR A 185 -11.83 5.59 -14.16
CA THR A 185 -11.77 5.48 -12.69
C THR A 185 -10.91 4.32 -12.20
N ASP A 186 -10.32 3.52 -13.09
CA ASP A 186 -9.48 2.39 -12.68
C ASP A 186 -8.01 2.79 -12.58
N LEU A 187 -7.31 2.11 -11.66
CA LEU A 187 -5.89 2.28 -11.41
C LEU A 187 -5.13 1.06 -11.93
N LEU A 188 -4.54 1.18 -13.13
CA LEU A 188 -3.90 0.08 -13.84
C LEU A 188 -2.42 -0.04 -13.46
N ILE A 189 -1.97 -1.23 -13.11
CA ILE A 189 -0.57 -1.54 -12.84
C ILE A 189 0.22 -1.49 -14.16
N GLN A 190 1.19 -0.59 -14.24
CA GLN A 190 2.14 -0.49 -15.36
C GLN A 190 3.38 -1.35 -15.09
N SER A 191 3.89 -1.29 -13.86
CA SER A 191 5.01 -2.14 -13.42
C SER A 191 4.91 -2.40 -11.92
N GLY A 192 5.47 -3.52 -11.47
CA GLY A 192 5.55 -3.88 -10.05
C GLY A 192 6.89 -4.50 -9.69
N GLU A 193 7.50 -4.03 -8.61
CA GLU A 193 8.74 -4.58 -8.05
C GLU A 193 8.46 -5.21 -6.68
N HIS A 194 8.90 -6.45 -6.51
CA HIS A 194 8.87 -7.12 -5.22
C HIS A 194 10.01 -6.58 -4.35
N ILE A 195 9.67 -6.03 -3.19
CA ILE A 195 10.66 -5.43 -2.29
C ILE A 195 11.07 -6.40 -1.19
N ALA A 196 10.09 -6.95 -0.47
CA ALA A 196 10.37 -7.82 0.67
C ALA A 196 9.12 -8.60 1.11
N PRO A 197 9.27 -9.83 1.63
CA PRO A 197 8.18 -10.49 2.34
C PRO A 197 7.85 -9.73 3.63
N ILE A 198 6.57 -9.69 4.01
CA ILE A 198 6.14 -9.11 5.29
C ILE A 198 6.18 -10.20 6.35
N SER A 199 7.16 -10.10 7.26
CA SER A 199 7.18 -10.89 8.48
C SER A 199 6.04 -10.44 9.39
N ASP A 200 5.16 -11.36 9.76
CA ASP A 200 4.12 -11.10 10.74
C ASP A 200 4.74 -11.06 12.15
N PRO A 201 4.84 -9.90 12.81
CA PRO A 201 5.46 -9.79 14.13
C PRO A 201 4.67 -10.54 15.22
N SER A 202 3.41 -10.94 14.95
CA SER A 202 2.63 -11.78 15.87
C SER A 202 3.12 -13.23 15.92
N LYS A 203 3.90 -13.67 14.93
CA LYS A 203 4.59 -14.96 14.97
C LYS A 203 5.87 -14.81 15.78
N LYS A 204 5.73 -14.81 17.11
CA LYS A 204 6.87 -15.12 17.98
C LYS A 204 7.56 -16.38 17.44
N PRO A 205 8.89 -16.41 17.30
CA PRO A 205 9.56 -17.66 17.01
C PRO A 205 9.10 -18.66 18.08
N PHE A 206 8.51 -19.77 17.65
CA PHE A 206 8.23 -20.88 18.54
C PHE A 206 9.57 -21.22 19.17
N ASN A 207 9.74 -20.81 20.42
CA ASN A 207 10.91 -21.11 21.21
C ASN A 207 10.82 -22.62 21.48
N LYS A 208 11.25 -23.43 20.51
CA LYS A 208 11.42 -24.87 20.68
C LYS A 208 12.48 -25.01 21.76
N LYS A 209 12.04 -25.08 23.02
CA LYS A 209 12.89 -25.53 24.12
C LYS A 209 13.62 -26.77 23.61
N PRO A 210 14.95 -26.84 23.70
CA PRO A 210 15.66 -28.04 23.29
C PRO A 210 15.11 -29.19 24.13
N PHE A 211 14.50 -30.16 23.45
CA PHE A 211 14.04 -31.40 24.05
C PHE A 211 15.29 -32.12 24.56
N ASN A 212 15.62 -31.92 25.83
CA ASN A 212 16.78 -32.51 26.45
C ASN A 212 16.53 -34.01 26.63
N LYS A 213 16.81 -34.80 25.58
CA LYS A 213 16.82 -36.27 25.63
C LYS A 213 18.01 -36.70 26.49
N LYS A 214 17.87 -36.63 27.82
CA LYS A 214 18.78 -37.33 28.73
C LYS A 214 18.46 -38.81 28.69
N LYS A 215 19.36 -39.54 28.03
CA LYS A 215 19.52 -40.99 28.01
C LYS A 215 20.31 -41.38 29.28
N GLY A 216 19.87 -42.41 30.00
CA GLY A 216 20.54 -43.01 31.18
C GLY A 216 20.12 -42.36 32.50
N SER A 217 19.78 -43.07 33.59
CA SER A 217 20.12 -44.42 34.03
C SER A 217 19.09 -44.84 35.09
N ARG A 218 18.50 -46.04 34.98
CA ARG A 218 17.55 -46.60 35.97
C ARG A 218 18.29 -47.68 36.77
N PRO A 219 18.49 -47.55 38.10
CA PRO A 219 19.10 -48.61 38.90
C PRO A 219 18.14 -49.79 39.07
N GLN A 220 18.68 -51.00 39.00
CA GLN A 220 18.02 -52.27 39.29
C GLN A 220 17.79 -52.48 40.80
N GLY A 221 16.73 -53.22 41.13
CA GLY A 221 16.45 -53.86 42.42
C GLY A 221 14.94 -53.83 42.69
N ASN A 222 14.19 -54.91 42.95
CA ASN A 222 14.54 -56.29 43.26
C ASN A 222 13.32 -57.19 42.89
N LYS A 223 13.59 -58.46 42.57
CA LYS A 223 12.62 -59.50 42.15
C LYS A 223 11.58 -59.84 43.24
N LYS A 224 10.35 -60.18 42.84
CA LYS A 224 9.68 -61.45 43.24
C LYS A 224 8.78 -61.97 42.11
N ILE A 225 9.03 -63.23 41.76
CA ILE A 225 8.34 -64.05 40.76
C ILE A 225 7.33 -64.92 41.53
N ASN A 226 6.10 -65.07 41.04
CA ASN A 226 5.43 -66.36 41.14
C ASN A 226 4.52 -66.64 39.93
N GLN A 227 4.45 -67.92 39.58
CA GLN A 227 4.20 -68.53 38.26
C GLN A 227 2.68 -68.80 38.02
N LYS A 228 2.13 -68.47 36.83
CA LYS A 228 1.52 -69.32 35.73
C LYS A 228 0.31 -70.24 36.10
N PRO A 229 -0.56 -70.73 35.16
CA PRO A 229 -0.67 -70.52 33.69
C PRO A 229 -2.12 -70.41 33.06
N ASN A 230 -2.21 -69.86 31.82
CA ASN A 230 -3.06 -70.11 30.59
C ASN A 230 -4.48 -70.78 30.61
N PRO A 231 -5.28 -70.83 29.49
CA PRO A 231 -5.45 -69.97 28.28
C PRO A 231 -6.94 -69.74 27.80
N LYS A 232 -7.16 -68.77 26.87
CA LYS A 232 -8.11 -68.62 25.70
C LYS A 232 -9.54 -69.29 25.68
N PRO A 233 -10.59 -68.73 25.00
CA PRO A 233 -10.58 -68.43 23.55
C PRO A 233 -11.48 -67.26 23.04
N LYS A 234 -11.65 -67.22 21.71
CA LYS A 234 -11.95 -66.10 20.77
C LYS A 234 -13.44 -65.69 20.62
N LYS A 235 -13.62 -64.52 19.97
CA LYS A 235 -14.83 -63.82 19.45
C LYS A 235 -15.88 -64.71 18.72
N PRO A 236 -17.10 -64.18 18.47
CA PRO A 236 -17.34 -63.56 17.15
C PRO A 236 -18.21 -62.28 17.16
N ILE A 237 -18.31 -61.72 15.95
CA ILE A 237 -18.96 -60.51 15.46
C ILE A 237 -20.48 -60.76 15.26
N SER A 238 -21.34 -59.76 15.47
CA SER A 238 -22.60 -59.60 14.72
C SER A 238 -22.89 -58.12 14.50
N LYS A 239 -22.87 -57.69 13.23
CA LYS A 239 -24.01 -57.26 12.40
C LYS A 239 -24.35 -55.79 12.58
#